data_AF-A0A6A4GNH5-F1
#
_entry.id   AF-A0A6A4GNH5-F1
#
_cell.length_a   1.000
_cell.length_b   1.000
_cell.length_c   1.000
_cell.angle_alpha   90.00
_cell.angle_beta   90.00
_cell.angle_gamma   90.00
#
_symmetry.space_group_name_H-M   'P 1'
#
loop_
_entity.id
_entity.type
_entity.pdbx_description
1 polymer ?
#
loop_
_entity_poly.entity_id
_entity_poly.type
_entity_poly.pdbx_seq_one_letter_code
_entity_poly.pdbx_strand_id
1 'polypeptide(L)'
;MLNTLQEVSSDALAYFLSRIIALCLLTSQIKNNILLLYPSDYNPYNTPPILPKETKAFFGRACKMKEEDVEACWDVVKDVVWQGNEVIDQVTTDDALNKTFQQYGGIGERELIQGLYIGN
;
A
#
# COMPACT_ATOMS: atom_id res chain seq x y z
N MET A 1 -29.11 2.80 -19.42
CA MET A 1 -28.05 3.82 -19.54
C MET A 1 -27.67 4.40 -18.18
N LEU A 2 -28.61 4.92 -17.37
CA LEU A 2 -28.28 5.40 -16.01
C LEU A 2 -27.75 4.28 -15.09
N ASN A 3 -28.38 3.11 -15.08
CA ASN A 3 -27.92 1.97 -14.27
C ASN A 3 -26.52 1.47 -14.67
N THR A 4 -26.21 1.49 -15.97
CA THR A 4 -24.89 1.09 -16.50
C THR A 4 -23.80 2.07 -16.10
N LEU A 5 -24.10 3.38 -16.06
CA LEU A 5 -23.15 4.39 -15.57
C LEU A 5 -22.92 4.28 -14.06
N GLN A 6 -23.97 3.97 -13.30
CA GLN A 6 -23.89 3.78 -11.86
C GLN A 6 -23.08 2.53 -11.49
N GLU A 7 -23.26 1.44 -12.23
CA GLU A 7 -22.51 0.19 -12.04
C GLU A 7 -21.02 0.37 -12.36
N VAL A 8 -20.70 0.99 -13.51
CA VAL A 8 -19.32 1.34 -13.88
C VAL A 8 -18.67 2.29 -12.86
N SER A 9 -19.44 3.24 -12.31
CA SER A 9 -18.96 4.13 -11.25
C SER A 9 -18.67 3.38 -9.95
N SER A 10 -19.51 2.39 -9.59
CA SER A 10 -19.32 1.57 -8.40
C SER A 10 -18.06 0.71 -8.52
N ASP A 11 -17.85 0.08 -9.67
CA ASP A 11 -16.69 -0.77 -9.93
C ASP A 11 -15.39 0.04 -9.95
N ALA A 12 -15.42 1.23 -10.55
CA ALA A 12 -14.29 2.15 -10.53
C ALA A 12 -13.93 2.56 -9.09
N LEU A 13 -14.91 2.88 -8.26
CA LEU A 13 -14.69 3.24 -6.85
C LEU A 13 -14.11 2.06 -6.06
N ALA A 14 -14.66 0.85 -6.22
CA ALA A 14 -14.14 -0.35 -5.58
C ALA A 14 -12.68 -0.64 -6.01
N TYR A 15 -12.37 -0.43 -7.28
CA TYR A 15 -11.03 -0.57 -7.81
C TYR A 15 -10.05 0.45 -7.22
N PHE A 16 -10.43 1.73 -7.12
CA PHE A 16 -9.60 2.74 -6.47
C PHE A 16 -9.39 2.46 -4.98
N LEU A 17 -10.46 2.10 -4.26
CA LEU A 17 -10.40 1.75 -2.84
C LEU A 17 -9.47 0.58 -2.58
N SER A 18 -9.54 -0.49 -3.38
CA SER A 18 -8.66 -1.66 -3.19
C SER A 18 -7.18 -1.31 -3.32
N ARG A 19 -6.82 -0.39 -4.23
CA ARG A 19 -5.45 0.07 -4.40
C ARG A 19 -4.98 0.98 -3.29
N ILE A 20 -5.85 1.85 -2.77
CA ILE A 20 -5.54 2.70 -1.61
C ILE A 20 -5.31 1.82 -0.38
N ILE A 21 -6.16 0.81 -0.16
CA ILE A 21 -5.99 -0.16 0.93
C ILE A 21 -4.66 -0.91 0.77
N ALA A 22 -4.34 -1.38 -0.44
CA ALA A 22 -3.06 -2.04 -0.71
C ALA A 22 -1.86 -1.12 -0.40
N LEU A 23 -1.93 0.15 -0.80
CA LEU A 23 -0.89 1.14 -0.50
C LEU A 23 -0.71 1.35 1.00
N CYS A 24 -1.81 1.47 1.75
CA CYS A 24 -1.79 1.60 3.21
C CYS A 24 -1.13 0.38 3.87
N LEU A 25 -1.52 -0.82 3.47
CA LEU A 25 -1.02 -2.06 4.07
C LEU A 25 0.46 -2.27 3.76
N LEU A 26 0.86 -2.09 2.49
CA LEU A 26 2.26 -2.23 2.09
C LEU A 26 3.13 -1.20 2.79
N THR A 27 2.70 0.07 2.86
CA THR A 27 3.43 1.10 3.60
C THR A 27 3.64 0.70 5.05
N SER A 28 2.63 0.17 5.73
CA SER A 28 2.76 -0.29 7.11
C SER A 28 3.83 -1.37 7.27
N GLN A 29 3.91 -2.30 6.32
CA GLN A 29 4.91 -3.37 6.32
C GLN A 29 6.34 -2.88 6.01
N ILE A 30 6.48 -1.87 5.15
CA ILE A 30 7.80 -1.40 4.69
C ILE A 30 8.27 -0.09 5.34
N LYS A 31 7.62 0.40 6.42
CA LYS A 31 8.00 1.65 7.11
C LYS A 31 9.50 1.70 7.42
N ASN A 32 10.04 0.61 7.97
CA ASN A 32 11.46 0.52 8.29
C ASN A 32 12.34 0.65 7.05
N ASN A 33 11.95 0.02 5.94
CA ASN A 33 12.69 0.08 4.68
C ASN A 33 12.65 1.48 4.07
N ILE A 34 11.53 2.21 4.22
CA ILE A 34 11.41 3.61 3.80
C ILE A 34 12.36 4.48 4.64
N LEU A 35 12.42 4.26 5.96
CA LEU A 35 13.32 5.00 6.86
C LEU A 35 14.80 4.76 6.55
N LEU A 36 15.18 3.57 6.07
CA LEU A 36 16.56 3.29 5.63
C LEU A 36 17.02 4.15 4.46
N LEU A 37 16.10 4.68 3.66
CA LEU A 37 16.40 5.56 2.53
C LEU A 37 16.46 7.04 2.94
N TYR A 38 16.12 7.36 4.19
CA TYR A 38 16.20 8.70 4.74
C TYR A 38 17.54 8.94 5.47
N PRO A 39 17.96 10.22 5.62
CA PRO A 39 19.11 10.59 6.44
C PRO A 39 19.03 10.04 7.88
N SER A 40 20.17 9.71 8.48
CA SER A 40 20.23 9.09 9.82
C SER A 40 19.78 10.00 10.96
N ASP A 41 19.70 11.31 10.73
CA ASP A 41 19.18 12.32 11.66
C ASP A 41 17.66 12.52 11.53
N TYR A 42 17.00 11.81 10.60
CA TYR A 42 15.55 11.87 10.43
C TYR A 42 14.83 11.20 11.61
N ASN A 43 13.88 11.91 12.22
CA ASN A 43 13.07 11.38 13.31
C ASN A 43 12.09 10.32 12.79
N PRO A 44 12.19 9.05 13.22
CA PRO A 44 11.34 7.96 12.72
C PRO A 44 9.84 8.13 13.04
N TYR A 45 9.52 8.92 14.07
CA TYR A 45 8.13 9.22 14.45
C TYR A 45 7.47 10.27 13.53
N ASN A 46 8.27 10.98 12.73
CA ASN A 46 7.74 11.96 11.78
C ASN A 46 7.36 11.27 10.47
N THR A 47 6.14 11.53 10.00
CA THR A 47 5.68 11.06 8.69
C THR A 47 6.58 11.60 7.58
N PRO A 48 7.18 10.72 6.73
CA PRO A 48 7.97 11.14 5.58
C PRO A 48 7.17 12.08 4.67
N PRO A 49 7.66 13.31 4.43
CA PRO A 49 6.92 14.28 3.61
C PRO A 49 6.79 13.82 2.16
N ILE A 50 7.81 13.10 1.65
CA ILE A 50 7.86 12.61 0.26
C ILE A 50 8.34 11.16 0.27
N LEU A 51 7.74 10.30 -0.55
CA LEU A 51 8.26 8.93 -0.69
C LEU A 51 9.57 8.92 -1.50
N PRO A 52 10.59 8.16 -1.07
CA PRO A 52 11.77 7.89 -1.88
C PRO A 52 11.38 7.36 -3.26
N LYS A 53 12.18 7.66 -4.29
CA LYS A 53 11.85 7.30 -5.68
C LYS A 53 11.67 5.79 -5.85
N GLU A 54 12.51 5.01 -5.18
CA GLU A 54 12.49 3.55 -5.16
C GLU A 54 11.17 3.04 -4.56
N THR A 55 10.71 3.67 -3.48
CA THR A 55 9.44 3.36 -2.83
C THR A 55 8.25 3.72 -3.73
N LYS A 56 8.29 4.86 -4.43
CA LYS A 56 7.25 5.25 -5.39
C LYS A 56 7.14 4.24 -6.54
N ALA A 57 8.28 3.84 -7.09
CA ALA A 57 8.32 2.83 -8.15
C ALA A 57 7.80 1.46 -7.68
N PHE A 58 8.11 1.06 -6.44
CA PHE A 58 7.59 -0.16 -5.84
C PHE A 58 6.07 -0.11 -5.69
N PHE A 59 5.52 0.94 -5.09
CA PHE A 59 4.06 1.09 -4.95
C PHE A 59 3.35 1.21 -6.28
N GLY A 60 3.94 1.88 -7.26
CA GLY A 60 3.37 1.97 -8.60
C GLY A 60 3.16 0.59 -9.23
N ARG A 61 4.13 -0.31 -9.06
CA ARG A 61 4.00 -1.71 -9.52
C ARG A 61 3.01 -2.51 -8.67
N ALA A 62 3.18 -2.49 -7.34
CA ALA A 62 2.40 -3.31 -6.42
C ALA A 62 0.91 -2.91 -6.38
N CYS A 63 0.61 -1.61 -6.39
CA CYS A 63 -0.75 -1.08 -6.40
C CYS A 63 -1.27 -0.81 -7.83
N LYS A 64 -0.46 -1.15 -8.86
CA LYS A 64 -0.74 -0.90 -10.28
C LYS A 64 -1.02 0.58 -10.63
N MET A 65 -0.53 1.52 -9.82
CA MET A 65 -0.75 2.96 -9.93
C MET A 65 0.37 3.64 -10.72
N LYS A 66 0.10 4.79 -11.34
CA LYS A 66 1.19 5.64 -11.85
C LYS A 66 1.92 6.28 -10.67
N GLU A 67 3.19 6.66 -10.83
CA GLU A 67 3.94 7.32 -9.75
C GLU A 67 3.25 8.62 -9.29
N GLU A 68 2.65 9.37 -10.22
CA GLU A 68 1.84 10.57 -9.93
C GLU A 68 0.63 10.25 -9.03
N ASP A 69 -0.06 9.13 -9.31
CA ASP A 69 -1.21 8.68 -8.51
C ASP A 69 -0.75 8.21 -7.12
N VAL A 70 0.40 7.53 -7.04
CA VAL A 70 1.00 7.12 -5.76
C VAL A 70 1.35 8.33 -4.90
N GLU A 71 1.91 9.38 -5.50
CA GLU A 71 2.27 10.62 -4.80
C GLU A 71 1.02 11.35 -4.30
N ALA A 72 0.00 11.49 -5.13
CA ALA A 72 -1.28 12.06 -4.74
C ALA A 72 -1.97 11.24 -3.62
N CYS A 73 -1.96 9.92 -3.72
CA CYS A 73 -2.49 9.05 -2.67
C CYS A 73 -1.69 9.16 -1.37
N TRP A 74 -0.36 9.21 -1.47
CA TRP A 74 0.53 9.38 -0.31
C TRP A 74 0.20 10.65 0.46
N ASP A 75 0.02 11.78 -0.22
CA ASP A 75 -0.34 13.03 0.44
C ASP A 75 -1.63 12.97 1.27
N VAL A 76 -2.56 12.11 0.88
CA VAL A 76 -3.83 11.90 1.60
C VAL A 76 -3.67 10.91 2.75
N VAL A 77 -2.94 9.81 2.56
CA VAL A 77 -2.94 8.68 3.52
C VAL A 77 -1.74 8.64 4.46
N LYS A 78 -0.69 9.42 4.19
CA LYS A 78 0.61 9.33 4.88
C LYS A 78 0.49 9.38 6.40
N ASP A 79 -0.27 10.31 6.96
CA ASP A 79 -0.39 10.44 8.41
C ASP A 79 -1.20 9.30 9.03
N VAL A 80 -2.25 8.84 8.33
CA VAL A 80 -3.09 7.72 8.78
C VAL A 80 -2.29 6.43 8.85
N VAL A 81 -1.45 6.18 7.85
CA VAL A 81 -0.67 4.95 7.77
C VAL A 81 0.56 5.04 8.64
N TRP A 82 1.23 6.20 8.69
CA TRP A 82 2.50 6.34 9.39
C TRP A 82 2.35 6.39 10.91
N GLN A 83 1.36 7.09 11.43
CA GLN A 83 1.12 7.19 12.88
C GLN A 83 0.47 5.92 13.47
N GLY A 84 0.04 4.99 12.61
CA GLY A 84 -0.69 3.80 13.02
C GLY A 84 -2.16 4.14 13.26
N ASN A 85 -3.04 3.28 12.75
CA ASN A 85 -4.46 3.36 13.00
C ASN A 85 -4.90 1.96 13.42
N GLU A 86 -5.65 1.85 14.50
CA GLU A 86 -6.17 0.59 15.04
C GLU A 86 -6.80 -0.29 13.96
N VAL A 87 -7.47 0.32 12.97
CA VAL A 87 -8.07 -0.40 11.83
C VAL A 87 -7.01 -0.97 10.88
N ILE A 88 -5.96 -0.22 10.56
CA ILE A 88 -4.88 -0.69 9.70
C ILE A 88 -4.12 -1.79 10.41
N ASP A 89 -3.79 -1.58 11.69
CA ASP A 89 -3.06 -2.51 12.53
C ASP A 89 -3.77 -3.87 12.61
N GLN A 90 -5.10 -3.88 12.76
CA GLN A 90 -5.92 -5.09 12.73
C GLN A 90 -5.87 -5.83 11.40
N VAL A 91 -5.87 -5.13 10.26
CA VAL A 91 -5.81 -5.73 8.92
C VAL A 91 -4.40 -6.21 8.57
N THR A 92 -3.35 -5.56 9.10
CA THR A 92 -1.96 -6.01 8.95
C THR A 92 -1.64 -7.32 9.68
N THR A 93 -2.53 -7.79 10.55
CA THR A 93 -2.38 -9.10 11.20
C THR A 93 -2.65 -10.20 10.16
N ASP A 94 -1.59 -10.60 9.45
CA ASP A 94 -1.36 -11.63 8.42
C ASP A 94 -2.52 -12.42 7.77
N ASP A 95 -3.55 -12.82 8.51
CA ASP A 95 -4.63 -13.68 8.01
C ASP A 95 -5.62 -12.94 7.08
N ALA A 96 -5.88 -11.66 7.33
CA ALA A 96 -6.80 -10.86 6.52
C ALA A 96 -6.16 -10.42 5.19
N LEU A 97 -4.91 -9.99 5.27
CA LEU A 97 -4.07 -9.60 4.13
C LEU A 97 -3.91 -10.73 3.12
N ASN A 98 -3.52 -11.93 3.58
CA ASN A 98 -3.34 -13.07 2.70
C ASN A 98 -4.65 -13.45 2.01
N LYS A 99 -5.79 -13.41 2.71
CA LYS A 99 -7.11 -13.67 2.11
C LYS A 99 -7.49 -12.62 1.06
N THR A 100 -7.28 -11.33 1.32
CA THR A 100 -7.59 -10.27 0.35
C THR A 100 -6.68 -10.34 -0.88
N PHE A 101 -5.39 -10.65 -0.70
CA PHE A 101 -4.48 -10.91 -1.82
C PHE A 101 -4.87 -12.15 -2.62
N GLN A 102 -5.25 -13.26 -1.98
CA GLN A 102 -5.73 -14.47 -2.68
C GLN A 102 -7.07 -14.24 -3.42
N GLN A 103 -7.94 -13.39 -2.87
CA GLN A 103 -9.27 -13.15 -3.40
C GLN A 103 -9.29 -12.15 -4.57
N TYR A 104 -8.34 -11.20 -4.62
CA TYR A 104 -8.34 -10.12 -5.62
C TYR A 104 -7.02 -9.93 -6.39
N GLY A 105 -5.91 -10.52 -5.92
CA GLY A 105 -4.59 -10.48 -6.56
C GLY A 105 -4.26 -11.79 -7.26
N GLY A 106 -4.51 -11.85 -8.57
CA GLY A 106 -4.35 -13.04 -9.39
C GLY A 106 -3.03 -13.79 -9.19
N ILE A 107 -3.17 -15.11 -9.03
CA ILE A 107 -2.25 -16.21 -9.35
C ILE A 107 -0.94 -15.77 -10.02
N GLY A 108 0.06 -15.36 -9.24
CA GLY A 108 1.34 -15.02 -9.86
C GLY A 108 2.35 -14.32 -8.96
N GLU A 109 2.48 -14.70 -7.69
CA GLU A 109 3.64 -14.25 -6.89
C GLU A 109 3.84 -15.11 -5.62
N ARG A 110 3.84 -16.44 -5.79
CA ARG A 110 4.32 -17.34 -4.72
C ARG A 110 5.81 -17.15 -4.38
N GLU A 111 6.57 -16.47 -5.23
CA GLU A 111 8.01 -16.25 -5.03
C GLU A 111 8.33 -15.04 -4.14
N LEU A 112 7.50 -13.99 -4.09
CA LEU A 112 7.81 -12.81 -3.26
C LEU A 112 7.56 -13.02 -1.77
N ILE A 113 6.55 -13.84 -1.40
CA ILE A 113 6.26 -14.14 0.00
C ILE A 113 7.29 -15.14 0.58
N GLN A 114 7.83 -16.06 -0.23
CA GLN A 114 8.95 -16.91 0.21
C GLN A 114 10.26 -16.14 0.36
N GLY A 115 10.51 -15.10 -0.44
CA GLY A 115 11.70 -14.26 -0.31
C GLY A 115 11.79 -13.46 1.00
N LEU A 116 10.66 -13.15 1.63
CA LEU A 116 10.59 -12.47 2.93
C LEU A 116 10.67 -13.42 4.13
N TYR A 117 10.44 -14.73 3.94
CA TYR A 117 10.48 -15.74 5.02
C TYR A 117 11.79 -16.54 5.08
N ILE A 118 12.66 -16.47 4.06
CA ILE A 118 13.97 -17.13 4.05
C ILE A 118 15.06 -16.07 4.25
N GLY A 119 15.07 -15.46 5.43
CA GLY A 119 16.02 -14.40 5.81
C GLY A 119 16.25 -14.29 7.31
N ASN A 120 16.04 -15.38 8.05
CA ASN A 120 16.43 -15.54 9.46
C ASN A 120 17.27 -16.80 9.59
#